data_AF-A0A7Y2G724-F1
#
_entry.id   AF-A0A7Y2G724-F1
#
_cell.length_a   1.000
_cell.length_b   1.000
_cell.length_c   1.000
_cell.angle_alpha   90.00
_cell.angle_beta   90.00
_cell.angle_gamma   90.00
#
_symmetry.space_group_name_H-M   'P 1'
#
loop_
_entity.id
_entity.type
_entity.pdbx_description
1 polymer ?
#
loop_
_entity_poly.entity_id
_entity_poly.type
_entity_poly.pdbx_seq_one_letter_code
_entity_poly.pdbx_strand_id
1 'polypeptide(L)'
;MRSSDIHALRERAKELRCLYRVDAIVSRREHTPAQAFLQILEAIPAGWQHPDTTGARITYLGRHYVGPGFSSGGQLLAEPVRLWDVEVGRIEVSDTASPAAPAGSAAPAAPAVEATGSPFLPEESELLRRIAGRIGEYLEWKHTVLFGDRTPSNADHWSWRQRFAQALADCLDVRRFGVERIFLGGSTALGNAGPGSDIDLYVVCTGSAAQRRELEVWLEGWSLCLAEVALQHTGQPFPGGILNVQWLDAAPDPARHPELRELTRGGG
;
A
#
# COMPACT_ATOMS: atom_id res chain seq x y z
N MET A 1 13.28 -40.46 25.54
CA MET A 1 13.24 -39.09 24.96
C MET A 1 12.86 -38.14 26.08
N ARG A 2 13.59 -37.04 26.31
CA ARG A 2 13.34 -36.16 27.46
C ARG A 2 12.12 -35.27 27.15
N SER A 3 11.37 -34.85 28.17
CA SER A 3 10.16 -34.03 28.00
C SER A 3 10.41 -32.70 27.24
N SER A 4 11.65 -32.17 27.31
CA SER A 4 12.09 -30.98 26.57
C SER A 4 12.13 -31.21 25.06
N ASP A 5 12.60 -32.39 24.61
CA ASP A 5 12.71 -32.73 23.19
C ASP A 5 11.33 -32.82 22.53
N ILE A 6 10.35 -33.36 23.27
CA ILE A 6 8.96 -33.47 22.80
C ILE A 6 8.31 -32.08 22.69
N HIS A 7 8.61 -31.17 23.62
CA HIS A 7 8.09 -29.81 23.56
C HIS A 7 8.67 -29.03 22.38
N ALA A 8 9.99 -29.05 22.19
CA ALA A 8 10.65 -28.40 21.05
C ALA A 8 10.13 -28.91 19.69
N LEU A 9 9.90 -30.22 19.56
CA LEU A 9 9.29 -30.81 18.36
C LEU A 9 7.85 -30.34 18.13
N ARG A 10 7.06 -30.16 19.20
CA ARG A 10 5.69 -29.66 19.12
C ARG A 10 5.65 -28.19 18.70
N GLU A 11 6.51 -27.34 19.26
CA GLU A 11 6.59 -25.93 18.85
C GLU A 11 7.04 -25.80 17.39
N ARG A 12 8.04 -26.59 16.96
CA ARG A 12 8.44 -26.61 15.55
C ARG A 12 7.32 -27.08 14.63
N ALA A 13 6.51 -28.04 15.07
CA ALA A 13 5.35 -28.48 14.31
C ALA A 13 4.26 -27.39 14.20
N LYS A 14 4.06 -26.56 15.23
CA LYS A 14 3.15 -25.40 15.18
C LYS A 14 3.64 -24.38 14.16
N GLU A 15 4.92 -24.00 14.23
CA GLU A 15 5.55 -23.03 13.32
C GLU A 15 5.37 -23.47 11.85
N LEU A 16 5.72 -24.72 11.55
CA LEU A 16 5.57 -25.28 10.20
C LEU A 16 4.12 -25.27 9.74
N ARG A 17 3.17 -25.68 10.59
CA ARG A 17 1.73 -25.65 10.26
C ARG A 17 1.24 -24.24 9.98
N CYS A 18 1.70 -23.25 10.76
CA CYS A 18 1.38 -21.85 10.54
C CYS A 18 1.89 -21.39 9.18
N LEU A 19 3.17 -21.62 8.87
CA LEU A 19 3.77 -21.29 7.58
C LEU A 19 3.06 -21.97 6.41
N TYR A 20 2.74 -23.26 6.48
CA TYR A 20 1.99 -23.97 5.44
C TYR A 20 0.60 -23.38 5.23
N ARG A 21 -0.07 -22.95 6.30
CA ARG A 21 -1.39 -22.34 6.20
C ARG A 21 -1.33 -20.96 5.56
N VAL A 22 -0.37 -20.12 5.97
CA VAL A 22 -0.09 -18.83 5.33
C VAL A 22 0.22 -19.04 3.86
N ASP A 23 1.07 -20.01 3.53
CA ASP A 23 1.44 -20.35 2.17
C ASP A 23 0.24 -20.76 1.31
N ALA A 24 -0.62 -21.62 1.85
CA ALA A 24 -1.85 -22.04 1.18
C ALA A 24 -2.80 -20.87 0.94
N ILE A 25 -2.86 -19.88 1.83
CA ILE A 25 -3.69 -18.68 1.68
C ILE A 25 -3.16 -17.78 0.57
N VAL A 26 -1.86 -17.47 0.60
CA VAL A 26 -1.24 -16.58 -0.40
C VAL A 26 -1.14 -17.21 -1.79
N SER A 27 -1.14 -18.54 -1.87
CA SER A 27 -1.14 -19.26 -3.14
C SER A 27 -2.49 -19.22 -3.87
N ARG A 28 -3.57 -18.82 -3.18
CA ARG A 28 -4.91 -18.72 -3.80
C ARG A 28 -5.02 -17.46 -4.64
N ARG A 29 -5.14 -17.67 -5.95
CA ARG A 29 -5.08 -16.60 -6.94
C ARG A 29 -6.31 -15.70 -6.93
N GLU A 30 -7.43 -16.18 -6.42
CA GLU A 30 -8.73 -15.52 -6.39
C GLU A 30 -8.91 -14.52 -5.22
N HIS A 31 -8.15 -14.66 -4.14
CA HIS A 31 -8.31 -13.79 -2.98
C HIS A 31 -7.87 -12.35 -3.27
N THR A 32 -8.61 -11.37 -2.82
CA THR A 32 -8.11 -9.99 -2.72
C THR A 32 -7.05 -9.90 -1.59
N PRO A 33 -6.17 -8.88 -1.60
CA PRO A 33 -5.26 -8.66 -0.47
C PRO A 33 -5.98 -8.62 0.88
N ALA A 34 -7.12 -7.93 0.96
CA ALA A 34 -7.94 -7.87 2.17
C ALA A 34 -8.39 -9.26 2.66
N GLN A 35 -8.89 -10.12 1.76
CA GLN A 35 -9.32 -11.48 2.11
C GLN A 35 -8.15 -12.35 2.57
N ALA A 36 -7.01 -12.26 1.87
CA ALA A 36 -5.80 -12.99 2.24
C ALA A 36 -5.29 -12.55 3.63
N PHE A 37 -5.26 -11.24 3.88
CA PHE A 37 -4.82 -10.70 5.17
C PHE A 37 -5.69 -11.19 6.32
N LEU A 38 -7.02 -11.13 6.20
CA LEU A 38 -7.90 -11.62 7.27
C LEU A 38 -7.70 -13.12 7.56
N GLN A 39 -7.54 -13.95 6.51
CA GLN A 39 -7.26 -15.38 6.69
C GLN A 39 -5.88 -15.65 7.31
N ILE A 40 -4.86 -14.85 6.97
CA ILE A 40 -3.52 -14.93 7.57
C ILE A 40 -3.62 -14.56 9.05
N LEU A 41 -4.31 -13.48 9.38
CA LEU A 41 -4.50 -13.00 10.74
C LEU A 41 -5.22 -14.02 11.63
N GLU A 42 -6.16 -14.79 11.08
CA GLU A 42 -6.78 -15.93 11.77
C GLU A 42 -5.84 -17.12 11.99
N ALA A 43 -4.83 -17.29 11.13
CA ALA A 43 -3.90 -18.43 11.20
C ALA A 43 -2.72 -18.20 12.15
N ILE A 44 -2.35 -16.95 12.41
CA ILE A 44 -1.18 -16.57 13.21
C ILE A 44 -1.21 -17.14 14.63
N PRO A 45 -2.31 -17.02 15.43
CA PRO A 45 -2.28 -17.42 16.83
C PRO A 45 -1.83 -18.88 17.06
N ALA A 46 -2.20 -19.80 16.16
CA ALA A 46 -1.84 -21.21 16.27
C ALA A 46 -0.34 -21.50 16.11
N GLY A 47 0.43 -20.56 15.57
CA GLY A 47 1.88 -20.64 15.41
C GLY A 47 2.68 -20.18 16.63
N TRP A 48 2.04 -19.52 17.59
CA TRP A 48 2.69 -18.95 18.78
C TRP A 48 2.62 -19.91 19.99
N GLN A 49 3.45 -19.63 20.99
CA GLN A 49 3.51 -20.38 22.25
C GLN A 49 2.17 -20.36 22.98
N HIS A 50 1.47 -19.21 22.95
CA HIS A 50 0.20 -18.96 23.64
C HIS A 50 -0.93 -18.55 22.68
N PRO A 51 -1.51 -19.49 21.91
CA PRO A 51 -2.54 -19.17 20.91
C PRO A 51 -3.76 -18.43 21.46
N ASP A 52 -4.18 -18.71 22.69
CA ASP A 52 -5.41 -18.16 23.29
C ASP A 52 -5.29 -16.68 23.66
N THR A 53 -4.07 -16.17 23.82
CA THR A 53 -3.79 -14.76 24.14
C THR A 53 -3.09 -14.02 23.00
N THR A 54 -2.86 -14.72 21.87
CA THR A 54 -2.21 -14.17 20.69
C THR A 54 -3.24 -13.62 19.71
N GLY A 55 -3.04 -12.39 19.26
CA GLY A 55 -3.81 -11.78 18.18
C GLY A 55 -2.91 -11.01 17.21
N ALA A 56 -3.41 -10.65 16.03
CA ALA A 56 -2.58 -10.02 15.00
C ALA A 56 -3.22 -8.82 14.25
N ARG A 57 -2.35 -7.85 13.96
CA ARG A 57 -2.40 -6.65 13.12
C ARG A 57 -1.84 -6.81 11.71
N ILE A 58 -2.51 -6.45 10.62
CA ILE A 58 -1.82 -5.99 9.40
C ILE A 58 -2.20 -4.54 9.12
N THR A 59 -1.21 -3.67 8.95
CA THR A 59 -1.40 -2.33 8.38
C THR A 59 -0.80 -2.30 6.98
N TYR A 60 -1.57 -1.90 5.98
CA TYR A 60 -1.13 -1.84 4.58
C TYR A 60 -1.68 -0.57 3.92
N LEU A 61 -0.80 0.28 3.39
CA LEU A 61 -1.13 1.57 2.78
C LEU A 61 -2.10 2.41 3.64
N GLY A 62 -1.83 2.48 4.95
CA GLY A 62 -2.65 3.21 5.93
C GLY A 62 -3.97 2.54 6.32
N ARG A 63 -4.34 1.40 5.73
CA ARG A 63 -5.52 0.62 6.13
C ARG A 63 -5.16 -0.44 7.15
N HIS A 64 -6.02 -0.64 8.14
CA HIS A 64 -5.84 -1.64 9.19
C HIS A 64 -6.75 -2.84 8.97
N TYR A 65 -6.18 -4.04 9.05
CA TYR A 65 -6.86 -5.33 9.03
C TYR A 65 -6.56 -6.01 10.36
N VAL A 66 -7.61 -6.36 11.09
CA VAL A 66 -7.49 -6.81 12.48
C VAL A 66 -8.01 -8.23 12.59
N GLY A 67 -7.17 -9.13 13.10
CA GLY A 67 -7.52 -10.51 13.40
C GLY A 67 -8.21 -10.66 14.76
N PRO A 68 -8.74 -11.86 15.05
CA PRO A 68 -9.29 -12.16 16.37
C PRO A 68 -8.23 -11.99 17.46
N GLY A 69 -8.64 -11.49 18.63
CA GLY A 69 -7.80 -11.40 19.82
C GLY A 69 -6.75 -10.28 19.81
N PHE A 70 -6.62 -9.49 18.74
CA PHE A 70 -5.61 -8.43 18.71
C PHE A 70 -5.94 -7.29 19.69
N SER A 71 -4.93 -6.85 20.45
CA SER A 71 -5.03 -5.70 21.34
C SER A 71 -3.75 -4.87 21.30
N SER A 72 -3.89 -3.56 21.09
CA SER A 72 -2.77 -2.61 21.19
C SER A 72 -2.30 -2.36 22.62
N GLY A 73 -2.99 -2.91 23.63
CA GLY A 73 -2.61 -2.81 25.05
C GLY A 73 -1.75 -3.97 25.57
N GLY A 74 -1.47 -4.98 24.74
CA GLY A 74 -0.54 -6.08 25.05
C GLY A 74 0.88 -5.81 24.52
N GLN A 75 1.83 -6.64 24.91
CA GLN A 75 3.18 -6.60 24.32
C GLN A 75 3.11 -6.90 22.82
N LEU A 76 3.88 -6.15 22.02
CA LEU A 76 3.82 -6.22 20.56
C LEU A 76 5.14 -6.72 19.97
N LEU A 77 5.05 -7.66 19.04
CA LEU A 77 6.09 -8.01 18.10
C LEU A 77 5.67 -7.49 16.72
N ALA A 78 6.59 -6.90 15.96
CA ALA A 78 6.25 -6.29 14.69
C ALA A 78 7.34 -6.47 13.65
N GLU A 79 6.92 -6.68 12.40
CA GLU A 79 7.81 -6.81 11.25
C GLU A 79 7.27 -5.97 10.08
N PRO A 80 8.14 -5.26 9.34
CA PRO A 80 7.72 -4.49 8.17
C PRO A 80 7.31 -5.42 7.03
N VAL A 81 6.24 -5.06 6.33
CA VAL A 81 5.85 -5.68 5.06
C VAL A 81 6.44 -4.85 3.93
N ARG A 82 7.32 -5.47 3.14
CA ARG A 82 8.03 -4.82 2.05
C ARG A 82 7.53 -5.30 0.69
N LEU A 83 7.57 -4.39 -0.28
CA LEU A 83 7.24 -4.64 -1.68
C LEU A 83 8.36 -3.98 -2.50
N TRP A 84 9.15 -4.76 -3.22
CA TRP A 84 10.39 -4.29 -3.88
C TRP A 84 11.29 -3.48 -2.94
N ASP A 85 11.55 -4.02 -1.74
CA ASP A 85 12.29 -3.40 -0.63
C ASP A 85 11.67 -2.15 0.02
N VAL A 86 10.61 -1.58 -0.55
CA VAL A 86 9.88 -0.44 0.02
C VAL A 86 8.92 -0.93 1.10
N GLU A 87 8.98 -0.31 2.28
CA GLU A 87 8.04 -0.60 3.36
C GLU A 87 6.65 -0.01 3.04
N VAL A 88 5.69 -0.89 2.77
CA VAL A 88 4.31 -0.52 2.39
C VAL A 88 3.30 -0.75 3.51
N GLY A 89 3.77 -1.29 4.63
CA GLY A 89 2.96 -1.72 5.73
C GLY A 89 3.74 -2.45 6.80
N ARG A 90 3.03 -3.02 7.76
CA ARG A 90 3.60 -3.83 8.84
C ARG A 90 2.62 -4.91 9.29
N ILE A 91 3.17 -6.03 9.74
CA ILE A 91 2.45 -7.05 10.49
C ILE A 91 2.85 -6.96 11.96
N GLU A 92 1.86 -7.10 12.84
CA GLU A 92 2.02 -6.99 14.29
C GLU A 92 1.33 -8.17 14.96
N VAL A 93 1.95 -8.69 16.00
CA VAL A 93 1.38 -9.72 16.87
C VAL A 93 1.35 -9.18 18.28
N SER A 94 0.20 -9.29 18.94
CA SER A 94 0.01 -8.92 20.34
C SER A 94 -0.13 -10.17 21.19
N ASP A 95 0.54 -10.18 22.34
CA ASP A 95 0.24 -11.12 23.43
C ASP A 95 -0.40 -10.35 24.60
N THR A 96 -1.64 -10.73 24.95
CA THR A 96 -2.39 -10.11 26.06
C THR A 96 -2.15 -10.78 27.41
N ALA A 97 -1.38 -11.87 27.48
CA ALA A 97 -1.01 -12.49 28.75
C ALA A 97 -0.10 -11.59 29.59
N SER A 98 0.63 -10.66 28.95
CA SER A 98 1.47 -9.66 29.59
C SER A 98 1.07 -8.25 29.17
N PRO A 99 0.83 -7.32 30.13
CA PRO A 99 0.46 -5.95 29.80
C PRO A 99 1.61 -5.22 29.07
N ALA A 100 1.26 -4.39 28.09
CA ALA A 100 2.21 -3.48 27.45
C ALA A 100 2.76 -2.48 28.49
N ALA A 101 4.04 -2.11 28.34
CA ALA A 101 4.51 -0.89 28.99
C ALA A 101 3.67 0.31 28.50
N PRO A 102 3.32 1.27 29.37
CA PRO A 102 2.40 2.35 29.01
C PRO A 102 2.93 3.16 27.82
N ALA A 103 2.07 3.32 26.81
CA ALA A 103 2.32 4.11 25.60
C ALA A 103 2.39 5.61 25.96
N GLY A 104 3.57 6.06 26.40
CA GLY A 104 3.76 7.45 26.85
C GLY A 104 5.19 7.93 27.04
N SER A 105 6.21 7.23 26.52
CA SER A 105 7.61 7.67 26.62
C SER A 105 8.21 7.86 25.23
N ALA A 106 8.28 9.11 24.78
CA ALA A 106 9.05 9.53 23.62
C ALA A 106 10.51 9.81 24.05
N ALA A 107 11.38 8.78 23.88
CA ALA A 107 12.85 8.79 23.72
C ALA A 107 13.73 9.43 24.86
N PRO A 108 15.04 9.07 25.03
CA PRO A 108 16.05 9.07 23.97
C PRO A 108 16.95 7.81 23.88
N ALA A 109 17.67 7.77 22.75
CA ALA A 109 18.68 6.81 22.36
C ALA A 109 19.90 6.74 23.32
N ALA A 110 20.20 5.55 23.83
CA ALA A 110 21.51 5.05 24.31
C ALA A 110 21.38 3.54 24.59
N PRO A 111 22.46 2.73 24.54
CA PRO A 111 22.37 1.32 24.17
C PRO A 111 21.71 0.51 25.28
N ALA A 112 20.58 -0.11 24.95
CA ALA A 112 19.90 -1.01 25.85
C ALA A 112 20.78 -2.25 26.04
N VAL A 113 21.45 -2.28 27.19
CA VAL A 113 21.83 -3.49 27.92
C VAL A 113 20.67 -4.48 27.83
N GLU A 114 21.00 -5.72 27.45
CA GLU A 114 20.13 -6.86 27.22
C GLU A 114 18.92 -6.89 28.18
N ALA A 115 17.78 -6.37 27.71
CA ALA A 115 16.52 -6.47 28.43
C ALA A 115 16.03 -7.91 28.33
N THR A 116 16.19 -8.66 29.41
CA THR A 116 15.42 -9.88 29.66
C THR A 116 13.93 -9.49 29.67
N GLY A 117 13.09 -10.08 28.80
CA GLY A 117 11.63 -10.02 29.00
C GLY A 117 10.72 -9.71 27.81
N SER A 118 11.13 -9.96 26.56
CA SER A 118 10.12 -10.14 25.50
C SER A 118 9.28 -11.39 25.83
N PRO A 119 7.93 -11.34 25.78
CA PRO A 119 7.11 -12.56 25.88
C PRO A 119 7.28 -13.44 24.65
N PHE A 120 7.83 -12.89 23.57
CA PHE A 120 8.06 -13.58 22.32
C PHE A 120 9.43 -14.23 22.27
N LEU A 121 9.46 -15.46 21.78
CA LEU A 121 10.67 -16.23 21.54
C LEU A 121 11.42 -15.72 20.29
N PRO A 122 12.74 -15.94 20.19
CA PRO A 122 13.50 -15.68 18.96
C PRO A 122 12.89 -16.39 17.73
N GLU A 123 12.40 -17.61 17.92
CA GLU A 123 11.75 -18.40 16.89
C GLU A 123 10.43 -17.79 16.42
N GLU A 124 9.66 -17.13 17.30
CA GLU A 124 8.43 -16.42 16.94
C GLU A 124 8.74 -15.12 16.17
N SER A 125 9.85 -14.46 16.51
CA SER A 125 10.36 -13.31 15.75
C SER A 125 10.77 -13.72 14.33
N GLU A 126 11.46 -14.86 14.20
CA GLU A 126 11.82 -15.44 12.91
C GLU A 126 10.59 -15.91 12.12
N LEU A 127 9.59 -16.51 12.78
CA LEU A 127 8.32 -16.88 12.18
C LEU A 127 7.60 -15.64 11.61
N LEU A 128 7.48 -14.57 12.39
CA LEU A 128 6.82 -13.34 11.94
C LEU A 128 7.54 -12.72 10.74
N ARG A 129 8.89 -12.70 10.76
CA ARG A 129 9.71 -12.22 9.64
C ARG A 129 9.44 -13.01 8.35
N ARG A 130 9.35 -14.34 8.45
CA ARG A 130 9.01 -15.21 7.31
C ARG A 130 7.60 -14.98 6.79
N ILE A 131 6.63 -14.78 7.69
CA ILE A 131 5.26 -14.45 7.32
C ILE A 131 5.21 -13.09 6.60
N ALA A 132 5.91 -12.08 7.12
CA ALA A 132 6.01 -10.76 6.49
C ALA A 132 6.62 -10.85 5.09
N GLY A 133 7.69 -11.64 4.92
CA GLY A 133 8.28 -11.93 3.60
C GLY A 133 7.30 -12.57 2.64
N ARG A 134 6.55 -13.59 3.09
CA ARG A 134 5.55 -14.28 2.26
C ARG A 134 4.37 -13.38 1.87
N ILE A 135 3.98 -12.46 2.75
CA ILE A 135 3.00 -11.41 2.43
C ILE A 135 3.57 -10.45 1.38
N GLY A 136 4.84 -10.06 1.51
CA GLY A 136 5.53 -9.22 0.53
C GLY A 136 5.54 -9.85 -0.86
N GLU A 137 6.02 -11.09 -0.98
CA GLU A 137 6.03 -11.86 -2.24
C GLU A 137 4.62 -12.01 -2.85
N TYR A 138 3.62 -12.26 -2.01
CA TYR A 138 2.22 -12.33 -2.44
C TYR A 138 1.72 -11.00 -2.99
N LEU A 139 2.06 -9.90 -2.32
CA LEU A 139 1.70 -8.56 -2.77
C LEU A 139 2.43 -8.21 -4.06
N GLU A 140 3.70 -8.56 -4.20
CA GLU A 140 4.45 -8.43 -5.45
C GLU A 140 3.79 -9.22 -6.57
N TRP A 141 3.42 -10.48 -6.34
CA TRP A 141 2.68 -11.29 -7.31
C TRP A 141 1.32 -10.69 -7.63
N LYS A 142 0.55 -10.25 -6.63
CA LYS A 142 -0.76 -9.61 -6.84
C LYS A 142 -0.65 -8.31 -7.60
N HIS A 143 0.36 -7.49 -7.30
CA HIS A 143 0.70 -6.33 -8.10
C HIS A 143 1.09 -6.80 -9.50
N THR A 144 1.90 -7.83 -9.65
CA THR A 144 2.25 -8.42 -10.96
C THR A 144 1.08 -9.08 -11.67
N VAL A 145 -0.05 -9.40 -11.04
CA VAL A 145 -1.22 -9.99 -11.73
C VAL A 145 -2.28 -8.94 -12.02
N LEU A 146 -2.56 -8.05 -11.04
CA LEU A 146 -3.38 -6.86 -11.27
C LEU A 146 -2.73 -5.92 -12.30
N PHE A 147 -1.39 -5.92 -12.36
CA PHE A 147 -0.57 -5.16 -13.29
C PHE A 147 0.25 -6.04 -14.23
N GLY A 148 -0.08 -7.32 -14.49
CA GLY A 148 0.77 -8.17 -15.34
C GLY A 148 0.08 -9.32 -16.09
N ASP A 149 -1.17 -9.11 -16.49
CA ASP A 149 -1.48 -9.17 -17.93
C ASP A 149 -1.14 -7.84 -18.65
N ARG A 150 -0.57 -6.87 -17.92
CA ARG A 150 -0.04 -5.61 -18.43
C ARG A 150 1.19 -5.19 -17.65
N THR A 151 2.25 -6.00 -17.62
CA THR A 151 3.55 -5.47 -17.20
C THR A 151 3.78 -4.31 -18.17
N PRO A 152 3.80 -3.03 -17.73
CA PRO A 152 4.54 -2.09 -18.53
C PRO A 152 5.91 -2.73 -18.56
N SER A 153 6.38 -3.09 -19.74
CA SER A 153 7.80 -2.95 -19.97
C SER A 153 8.23 -1.61 -19.32
N ASN A 154 9.50 -1.44 -18.94
CA ASN A 154 10.05 -0.10 -18.75
C ASN A 154 9.77 0.84 -19.98
N ALA A 155 9.12 0.36 -21.05
CA ALA A 155 8.48 1.11 -22.12
C ALA A 155 7.06 1.67 -21.86
N ASP A 156 6.15 1.08 -21.06
CA ASP A 156 4.74 1.57 -20.97
C ASP A 156 4.48 2.54 -19.81
N HIS A 157 5.39 3.51 -19.68
CA HIS A 157 5.30 4.63 -18.76
C HIS A 157 4.02 5.49 -18.97
N TRP A 158 3.40 5.42 -20.13
CA TRP A 158 2.13 6.09 -20.44
C TRP A 158 0.92 5.41 -19.78
N SER A 159 0.92 4.09 -19.68
CA SER A 159 -0.25 3.32 -19.22
C SER A 159 -0.59 3.61 -17.76
N TRP A 160 0.40 3.66 -16.88
CA TRP A 160 0.15 3.94 -15.47
C TRP A 160 -0.23 5.41 -15.24
N ARG A 161 0.37 6.35 -16.00
CA ARG A 161 0.02 7.77 -15.98
C ARG A 161 -1.42 8.00 -16.42
N GLN A 162 -1.88 7.30 -17.47
CA GLN A 162 -3.27 7.32 -17.89
C GLN A 162 -4.20 6.77 -16.81
N ARG A 163 -3.86 5.64 -16.17
CA ARG A 163 -4.67 5.09 -15.07
C ARG A 163 -4.75 6.05 -13.89
N PHE A 164 -3.65 6.71 -13.54
CA PHE A 164 -3.65 7.73 -12.50
C PHE A 164 -4.54 8.91 -12.86
N ALA A 165 -4.39 9.45 -14.07
CA ALA A 165 -5.22 10.57 -14.55
C ALA A 165 -6.71 10.21 -14.52
N GLN A 166 -7.08 8.99 -14.92
CA GLN A 166 -8.45 8.49 -14.83
C GLN A 166 -8.93 8.37 -13.38
N ALA A 167 -8.14 7.77 -12.48
CA ALA A 167 -8.49 7.64 -11.07
C ALA A 167 -8.65 9.00 -10.38
N LEU A 168 -7.81 9.98 -10.73
CA LEU A 168 -7.90 11.36 -10.28
C LEU A 168 -9.20 12.02 -10.77
N ALA A 169 -9.56 11.82 -12.04
CA ALA A 169 -10.83 12.31 -12.58
C ALA A 169 -12.05 11.65 -11.93
N ASP A 170 -11.98 10.36 -11.60
CA ASP A 170 -13.07 9.63 -10.94
C ASP A 170 -13.32 10.12 -9.51
N CYS A 171 -12.26 10.43 -8.75
CA CYS A 171 -12.38 10.92 -7.37
C CYS A 171 -12.64 12.43 -7.25
N LEU A 172 -12.50 13.19 -8.35
CA LEU A 172 -12.71 14.63 -8.39
C LEU A 172 -14.17 15.01 -8.06
N ASP A 173 -14.38 15.89 -7.09
CA ASP A 173 -15.69 16.49 -6.84
C ASP A 173 -15.91 17.70 -7.77
N VAL A 174 -16.45 17.44 -8.95
CA VAL A 174 -16.71 18.44 -9.99
C VAL A 174 -17.62 19.58 -9.53
N ARG A 175 -18.56 19.32 -8.61
CA ARG A 175 -19.48 20.35 -8.10
C ARG A 175 -18.78 21.25 -7.10
N ARG A 176 -18.01 20.66 -6.17
CA ARG A 176 -17.18 21.41 -5.22
C ARG A 176 -16.20 22.32 -5.94
N PHE A 177 -15.48 21.78 -6.93
CA PHE A 177 -14.41 22.50 -7.61
C PHE A 177 -14.86 23.30 -8.84
N GLY A 178 -16.12 23.20 -9.26
CA GLY A 178 -16.64 23.91 -10.44
C GLY A 178 -15.99 23.48 -11.76
N VAL A 179 -15.61 22.20 -11.85
CA VAL A 179 -15.02 21.63 -13.06
C VAL A 179 -16.11 21.16 -14.00
N GLU A 180 -16.09 21.62 -15.23
CA GLU A 180 -17.00 21.13 -16.27
C GLU A 180 -16.42 19.86 -16.91
N ARG A 181 -15.15 19.91 -17.33
CA ARG A 181 -14.48 18.82 -18.05
C ARG A 181 -12.99 18.78 -17.74
N ILE A 182 -12.42 17.58 -17.88
CA ILE A 182 -10.98 17.35 -17.75
C ILE A 182 -10.51 16.46 -18.89
N PHE A 183 -9.36 16.80 -19.46
CA PHE A 183 -8.75 16.09 -20.56
C PHE A 183 -7.31 15.72 -20.21
N LEU A 184 -6.87 14.59 -20.74
CA LEU A 184 -5.50 14.13 -20.72
C LEU A 184 -4.85 14.49 -22.06
N GLY A 185 -3.62 15.01 -22.01
CA GLY A 185 -2.86 15.35 -23.22
C GLY A 185 -1.41 14.84 -23.18
N GLY A 186 -0.62 15.44 -24.07
CA GLY A 186 0.81 15.19 -24.19
C GLY A 186 1.20 13.73 -24.40
N SER A 187 2.39 13.38 -23.93
CA SER A 187 2.98 12.06 -24.18
C SER A 187 2.17 10.91 -23.55
N THR A 188 1.44 11.20 -22.48
CA THR A 188 0.57 10.21 -21.84
C THR A 188 -0.65 9.89 -22.70
N ALA A 189 -1.35 10.91 -23.24
CA ALA A 189 -2.50 10.69 -24.12
C ALA A 189 -2.14 10.04 -25.46
N LEU A 190 -0.91 10.29 -25.95
CA LEU A 190 -0.38 9.72 -27.18
C LEU A 190 0.19 8.29 -26.99
N GLY A 191 0.25 7.78 -25.77
CA GLY A 191 0.74 6.43 -25.49
C GLY A 191 2.26 6.26 -25.65
N ASN A 192 3.03 7.34 -25.52
CA ASN A 192 4.48 7.32 -25.73
C ASN A 192 5.29 8.01 -24.60
N ALA A 193 4.66 8.26 -23.45
CA ALA A 193 5.34 8.79 -22.27
C ALA A 193 6.52 7.91 -21.88
N GLY A 194 7.62 8.55 -21.45
CA GLY A 194 8.83 7.91 -20.97
C GLY A 194 8.99 8.02 -19.44
N PRO A 195 10.16 7.61 -18.90
CA PRO A 195 10.42 7.64 -17.46
C PRO A 195 10.28 9.04 -16.86
N GLY A 196 10.80 10.06 -17.56
CA GLY A 196 10.78 11.46 -17.12
C GLY A 196 9.57 12.28 -17.58
N SER A 197 8.55 11.67 -18.17
CA SER A 197 7.36 12.39 -18.64
C SER A 197 6.49 12.86 -17.46
N ASP A 198 5.95 14.05 -17.56
CA ASP A 198 4.85 14.55 -16.72
C ASP A 198 3.49 14.03 -17.23
N ILE A 199 2.43 14.41 -16.51
CA ILE A 199 1.05 14.15 -16.88
C ILE A 199 0.37 15.48 -17.18
N ASP A 200 0.10 15.73 -18.47
CA ASP A 200 -0.58 16.94 -18.92
C ASP A 200 -2.10 16.81 -18.72
N LEU A 201 -2.65 17.63 -17.82
CA LEU A 201 -4.08 17.74 -17.57
C LEU A 201 -4.60 19.07 -18.07
N TYR A 202 -5.68 19.05 -18.84
CA TYR A 202 -6.36 20.25 -19.33
C TYR A 202 -7.73 20.33 -18.66
N VAL A 203 -7.98 21.38 -17.89
CA VAL A 203 -9.17 21.51 -17.06
C VAL A 203 -10.02 22.68 -17.55
N VAL A 204 -11.28 22.39 -17.90
CA VAL A 204 -12.30 23.40 -18.17
C VAL A 204 -13.03 23.67 -16.86
N CYS A 205 -12.83 24.87 -16.30
CA CYS A 205 -13.39 25.26 -15.02
C CYS A 205 -14.37 26.42 -15.20
N THR A 206 -15.65 26.21 -14.88
CA THR A 206 -16.70 27.23 -14.89
C THR A 206 -17.02 27.75 -13.49
N GLY A 207 -16.34 27.22 -12.47
CA GLY A 207 -16.44 27.65 -11.08
C GLY A 207 -15.86 29.04 -10.80
N SER A 208 -16.10 29.51 -9.58
CA SER A 208 -15.53 30.77 -9.08
C SER A 208 -14.00 30.69 -8.91
N ALA A 209 -13.33 31.84 -8.86
CA ALA A 209 -11.90 31.94 -8.57
C ALA A 209 -11.51 31.33 -7.20
N ALA A 210 -12.45 31.19 -6.27
CA ALA A 210 -12.22 30.48 -5.02
C ALA A 210 -12.17 28.95 -5.24
N GLN A 211 -13.13 28.41 -5.99
CA GLN A 211 -13.17 26.98 -6.32
C GLN A 211 -11.96 26.55 -7.15
N ARG A 212 -11.53 27.39 -8.10
CA ARG A 212 -10.31 27.15 -8.88
C ARG A 212 -9.05 27.06 -8.00
N ARG A 213 -8.87 28.00 -7.06
CA ARG A 213 -7.73 27.96 -6.13
C ARG A 213 -7.75 26.72 -5.23
N GLU A 214 -8.93 26.31 -4.79
CA GLU A 214 -9.07 25.09 -3.98
C GLU A 214 -8.69 23.84 -4.79
N LEU A 215 -9.09 23.79 -6.06
CA LEU A 215 -8.71 22.72 -6.98
C LEU A 215 -7.21 22.71 -7.26
N GLU A 216 -6.58 23.89 -7.45
CA GLU A 216 -5.13 24.02 -7.65
C GLU A 216 -4.37 23.38 -6.48
N VAL A 217 -4.74 23.70 -5.24
CA VAL A 217 -4.13 23.12 -4.02
C VAL A 217 -4.36 21.60 -3.95
N TRP A 218 -5.56 21.14 -4.31
CA TRP A 218 -5.87 19.71 -4.32
C TRP A 218 -5.02 18.95 -5.36
N LEU A 219 -4.92 19.48 -6.58
CA LEU A 219 -4.09 18.91 -7.65
C LEU A 219 -2.60 18.94 -7.29
N GLU A 220 -2.11 20.01 -6.70
CA GLU A 220 -0.72 20.13 -6.22
C GLU A 220 -0.39 19.04 -5.19
N GLY A 221 -1.28 18.81 -4.21
CA GLY A 221 -1.11 17.74 -3.23
C GLY A 221 -0.97 16.35 -3.89
N TRP A 222 -1.85 16.02 -4.85
CA TRP A 222 -1.75 14.78 -5.61
C TRP A 222 -0.48 14.71 -6.46
N SER A 223 -0.08 15.83 -7.07
CA SER A 223 1.10 15.95 -7.91
C SER A 223 2.38 15.62 -7.15
N LEU A 224 2.53 16.16 -5.94
CA LEU A 224 3.68 15.92 -5.07
C LEU A 224 3.70 14.49 -4.52
N CYS A 225 2.56 13.96 -4.07
CA CYS A 225 2.49 12.57 -3.60
C CYS A 225 2.85 11.57 -4.71
N LEU A 226 2.37 11.79 -5.93
CA LEU A 226 2.68 10.89 -7.04
C LEU A 226 4.12 11.03 -7.52
N ALA A 227 4.72 12.23 -7.44
CA ALA A 227 6.12 12.45 -7.80
C ALA A 227 7.09 11.55 -7.02
N GLU A 228 6.85 11.37 -5.71
CA GLU A 228 7.66 10.47 -4.87
C GLU A 228 7.55 9.00 -5.32
N VAL A 229 6.32 8.55 -5.60
CA VAL A 229 6.06 7.20 -6.12
C VAL A 229 6.71 7.02 -7.50
N ALA A 230 6.60 8.02 -8.37
CA ALA A 230 7.22 8.00 -9.69
C ALA A 230 8.75 7.98 -9.63
N LEU A 231 9.38 8.70 -8.68
CA LEU A 231 10.83 8.63 -8.46
C LEU A 231 11.27 7.22 -8.11
N GLN A 232 10.56 6.54 -7.19
CA GLN A 232 10.86 5.17 -6.80
C GLN A 232 10.73 4.18 -7.97
N HIS A 233 9.75 4.39 -8.86
CA HIS A 233 9.51 3.50 -10.00
C HIS A 233 10.37 3.79 -11.23
N THR A 234 10.75 5.05 -11.47
CA THR A 234 11.39 5.48 -12.72
C THR A 234 12.83 5.96 -12.55
N GLY A 235 13.25 6.24 -11.31
CA GLY A 235 14.53 6.87 -11.00
C GLY A 235 14.62 8.35 -11.43
N GLN A 236 13.56 8.94 -11.97
CA GLN A 236 13.53 10.34 -12.40
C GLN A 236 12.85 11.22 -11.34
N PRO A 237 13.50 12.31 -10.89
CA PRO A 237 12.92 13.23 -9.92
C PRO A 237 11.96 14.21 -10.57
N PHE A 238 10.88 14.57 -9.85
CA PHE A 238 9.90 15.58 -10.24
C PHE A 238 9.75 16.64 -9.14
N PRO A 239 10.73 17.55 -8.96
CA PRO A 239 10.81 18.46 -7.81
C PRO A 239 9.68 19.51 -7.71
N GLY A 240 8.87 19.68 -8.75
CA GLY A 240 7.65 20.52 -8.74
C GLY A 240 6.34 19.71 -8.78
N GLY A 241 6.42 18.39 -8.58
CA GLY A 241 5.32 17.48 -8.85
C GLY A 241 5.30 16.97 -10.30
N ILE A 242 4.48 15.96 -10.55
CA ILE A 242 4.41 15.26 -11.84
C ILE A 242 3.23 15.70 -12.73
N LEU A 243 2.26 16.43 -12.18
CA LEU A 243 1.15 16.98 -12.94
C LEU A 243 1.51 18.33 -13.55
N ASN A 244 1.26 18.47 -14.85
CA ASN A 244 1.29 19.74 -15.57
C ASN A 244 -0.15 20.16 -15.92
N VAL A 245 -0.69 21.16 -15.21
CA VAL A 245 -2.11 21.54 -15.31
C VAL A 245 -2.25 22.79 -16.18
N GLN A 246 -3.04 22.68 -17.25
CA GLN A 246 -3.42 23.76 -18.14
C GLN A 246 -4.91 24.09 -17.96
N TRP A 247 -5.22 25.37 -17.85
CA TRP A 247 -6.60 25.84 -17.65
C TRP A 247 -7.19 26.30 -18.98
N LEU A 248 -8.40 25.83 -19.28
CA LEU A 248 -9.12 26.16 -20.50
C LEU A 248 -10.39 26.95 -20.18
N ASP A 249 -10.66 27.98 -20.98
CA ASP A 249 -11.88 28.79 -20.86
C ASP A 249 -13.11 28.07 -21.42
N ALA A 250 -12.92 27.12 -22.33
CA ALA A 250 -13.97 26.31 -22.95
C ALA A 250 -13.43 24.94 -23.36
N ALA A 251 -14.35 23.99 -23.58
CA ALA A 251 -13.99 22.66 -24.07
C ALA A 251 -13.30 22.76 -25.45
N PRO A 252 -12.16 22.07 -25.64
CA PRO A 252 -11.42 22.11 -26.90
C PRO A 252 -12.20 21.39 -28.01
N ASP A 253 -12.16 21.94 -29.22
CA ASP A 253 -12.74 21.32 -30.41
C ASP A 253 -11.95 20.05 -30.78
N PRO A 254 -12.58 18.85 -30.77
CA PRO A 254 -11.89 17.59 -31.07
C PRO A 254 -11.23 17.57 -32.46
N ALA A 255 -11.75 18.32 -33.43
CA ALA A 255 -11.16 18.40 -34.77
C ALA A 255 -9.87 19.22 -34.79
N ARG A 256 -9.73 20.19 -33.88
CA ARG A 256 -8.54 21.05 -33.75
C ARG A 256 -7.53 20.52 -32.74
N HIS A 257 -7.99 19.70 -31.79
CA HIS A 257 -7.18 19.10 -30.73
C HIS A 257 -7.33 17.57 -30.67
N PRO A 258 -7.00 16.85 -31.75
CA PRO A 258 -7.13 15.39 -31.81
C PRO A 258 -6.19 14.65 -30.85
N GLU A 259 -5.20 15.33 -30.27
CA GLU A 259 -4.27 14.81 -29.27
C GLU A 259 -4.88 14.69 -27.86
N LEU A 260 -5.95 15.46 -27.57
CA LEU A 260 -6.58 15.44 -26.26
C LEU A 260 -7.57 14.29 -26.12
N ARG A 261 -7.64 13.73 -24.92
CA ARG A 261 -8.54 12.63 -24.56
C ARG A 261 -9.38 13.08 -23.38
N GLU A 262 -10.70 13.17 -23.54
CA GLU A 262 -11.59 13.48 -22.43
C GLU A 262 -11.56 12.34 -21.41
N LEU A 263 -11.31 12.66 -20.14
CA LEU A 263 -11.34 11.71 -19.05
C LEU A 263 -12.78 11.58 -18.57
N THR A 264 -13.52 10.67 -19.20
CA THR A 264 -14.91 10.39 -18.85
C THR A 264 -14.97 9.65 -17.52
N ARG A 265 -15.79 10.15 -16.59
CA ARG A 265 -15.98 9.48 -15.29
C ARG A 265 -16.80 8.21 -15.49
N GLY A 266 -16.31 7.09 -14.95
CA GLY A 266 -17.09 5.85 -14.90
C GLY A 266 -18.37 6.11 -14.10
N GLY A 267 -19.54 5.89 -14.71
CA GLY A 267 -20.82 6.04 -14.03
C GLY A 267 -20.83 5.22 -12.74
N GLY A 268 -21.06 5.89 -11.61
CA GLY A 268 -21.34 5.24 -10.34
C GLY A 268 -22.66 4.50 -10.36
#